data_AF-A0A522AKE3-F1
#
_entry.id   AF-A0A522AKE3-F1
#
_cell.length_a   1.000
_cell.length_b   1.000
_cell.length_c   1.000
_cell.angle_alpha   90.00
_cell.angle_beta   90.00
_cell.angle_gamma   90.00
#
_symmetry.space_group_name_H-M   'P 1'
#
loop_
_entity.id
_entity.type
_entity.pdbx_description
1 polymer ?
#
loop_
_entity_poly.entity_id
_entity_poly.type
_entity_poly.pdbx_seq_one_letter_code
_entity_poly.pdbx_strand_id
1 'polypeptide(L)'
;MKRPQRIGILTGGGDVPGLNSVIKSVTYRATDLGAEVIGIRRGWEGLTHVQPGSELDPEYLRRLDRTNTRAIDRTGGTILHTSRTNPAKMPGKALPPWLPAERAAAMQVGEDRFDLTPLVMQHLYDLGIDILVAIGGDDTLSFARILAGKGVPLVAIPKTMDNDAPGTEYCIGFSSAITRAK
;
A
#
# COMPACT_ATOMS: atom_id res chain seq x y z
N MET A 1 11.79 -21.01 17.48
CA MET A 1 11.79 -20.91 16.00
C MET A 1 11.52 -19.47 15.62
N LYS A 2 12.21 -18.90 14.61
CA LYS A 2 11.98 -17.52 14.14
C LYS A 2 10.64 -17.47 13.40
N ARG A 3 9.79 -16.47 13.67
CA ARG A 3 8.51 -16.31 12.94
C ARG A 3 8.77 -16.14 11.44
N PRO A 4 7.86 -16.60 10.56
CA PRO A 4 7.93 -16.30 9.12
C PRO A 4 8.08 -14.80 8.87
N GLN A 5 8.85 -14.44 7.84
CA GLN A 5 8.90 -13.05 7.38
C GLN A 5 7.53 -12.64 6.86
N ARG A 6 7.11 -11.42 7.16
CA ARG A 6 5.81 -10.89 6.74
C ARG A 6 5.97 -9.69 5.83
N ILE A 7 5.38 -9.78 4.65
CA ILE A 7 5.43 -8.77 3.61
C ILE A 7 4.08 -8.06 3.55
N GLY A 8 4.07 -6.74 3.71
CA GLY A 8 2.92 -5.90 3.42
C GLY A 8 2.91 -5.54 1.94
N ILE A 9 1.75 -5.49 1.29
CA ILE A 9 1.63 -5.03 -0.09
C ILE A 9 0.42 -4.11 -0.27
N LEU A 10 0.61 -2.97 -0.93
CA LEU A 10 -0.46 -2.02 -1.22
C LEU A 10 -0.39 -1.48 -2.65
N THR A 11 -1.53 -1.04 -3.15
CA THR A 11 -1.68 -0.31 -4.42
C THR A 11 -2.27 1.07 -4.14
N GLY A 12 -1.57 2.14 -4.55
CA GLY A 12 -1.98 3.53 -4.34
C GLY A 12 -2.18 4.33 -5.63
N GLY A 13 -3.01 5.38 -5.56
CA GLY A 13 -3.33 6.26 -6.69
C GLY A 13 -4.37 5.68 -7.65
N GLY A 14 -4.34 6.11 -8.92
CA GLY A 14 -5.25 5.59 -9.95
C GLY A 14 -4.98 4.12 -10.30
N ASP A 15 -6.04 3.36 -10.54
CA ASP A 15 -5.94 1.95 -10.90
C ASP A 15 -5.50 1.78 -12.37
N VAL A 16 -4.70 0.75 -12.66
CA VAL A 16 -4.19 0.45 -14.02
C VAL A 16 -4.15 -1.05 -14.28
N PRO A 17 -4.21 -1.49 -15.55
CA PRO A 17 -4.04 -2.91 -15.87
C PRO A 17 -2.67 -3.44 -15.42
N GLY A 18 -2.64 -4.62 -14.80
CA GLY A 18 -1.41 -5.32 -14.42
C GLY A 18 -1.15 -5.40 -12.91
N LEU A 19 -1.86 -4.63 -12.07
CA LEU A 19 -1.63 -4.66 -10.62
C LEU A 19 -1.89 -6.01 -9.98
N ASN A 20 -2.97 -6.68 -10.37
CA ASN A 20 -3.22 -8.03 -9.90
C ASN A 20 -2.12 -9.03 -10.28
N SER A 21 -1.46 -8.84 -11.42
CA SER A 21 -0.33 -9.67 -11.84
C SER A 21 0.89 -9.45 -10.93
N VAL A 22 1.14 -8.19 -10.53
CA VAL A 22 2.20 -7.85 -9.55
C VAL A 22 1.87 -8.48 -8.20
N ILE A 23 0.65 -8.29 -7.69
CA ILE A 23 0.20 -8.86 -6.40
C ILE A 23 0.35 -10.38 -6.38
N LYS A 24 -0.10 -11.06 -7.46
CA LYS A 24 0.04 -12.50 -7.61
C LYS A 24 1.52 -12.93 -7.60
N SER A 25 2.36 -12.24 -8.36
CA SER A 25 3.80 -12.57 -8.47
C SER A 25 4.52 -12.45 -7.13
N VAL A 26 4.27 -11.35 -6.39
CA VAL A 26 4.80 -11.14 -5.04
C VAL A 26 4.29 -12.24 -4.10
N THR A 27 2.99 -12.53 -4.13
CA THR A 27 2.37 -13.55 -3.26
C THR A 27 2.96 -14.94 -3.50
N TYR A 28 3.08 -15.33 -4.77
CA TYR A 28 3.60 -16.66 -5.14
C TYR A 28 5.05 -16.82 -4.73
N ARG A 29 5.89 -15.80 -4.99
CA ARG A 29 7.31 -15.84 -4.65
C ARG A 29 7.54 -15.79 -3.14
N ALA A 30 6.80 -14.96 -2.42
CA ALA A 30 6.85 -14.91 -0.96
C ALA A 30 6.48 -16.27 -0.35
N THR A 31 5.43 -16.91 -0.86
CA THR A 31 5.01 -18.26 -0.43
C THR A 31 6.12 -19.29 -0.63
N ASP A 32 6.81 -19.28 -1.78
CA ASP A 32 7.93 -20.20 -2.04
C ASP A 32 9.12 -19.99 -1.09
N LEU A 33 9.29 -18.78 -0.56
CA LEU A 33 10.31 -18.42 0.41
C LEU A 33 9.85 -18.64 1.86
N GLY A 34 8.65 -19.17 2.08
CA GLY A 34 8.07 -19.36 3.41
C GLY A 34 7.66 -18.06 4.11
N ALA A 35 7.47 -16.96 3.36
CA ALA A 35 7.00 -15.68 3.88
C ALA A 35 5.47 -15.56 3.79
N GLU A 36 4.88 -14.82 4.73
CA GLU A 36 3.46 -14.46 4.73
C GLU A 36 3.25 -13.13 4.00
N VAL A 37 2.12 -12.99 3.31
CA VAL A 37 1.75 -11.73 2.63
C VAL A 37 0.44 -11.17 3.17
N ILE A 38 0.50 -9.92 3.60
CA ILE A 38 -0.66 -9.13 4.03
C ILE A 38 -0.91 -8.05 2.98
N GLY A 39 -2.02 -8.19 2.26
CA GLY A 39 -2.55 -7.15 1.39
C GLY A 39 -3.21 -6.05 2.22
N ILE A 40 -2.73 -4.83 2.03
CA ILE A 40 -3.29 -3.61 2.61
C ILE A 40 -4.25 -3.03 1.58
N ARG A 41 -5.52 -2.98 1.95
CA ARG A 41 -6.59 -2.50 1.09
C ARG A 41 -6.67 -0.99 1.09
N ARG A 42 -7.16 -0.41 -0.02
CA ARG A 42 -7.33 1.03 -0.21
C ARG A 42 -6.02 1.82 -0.04
N GLY A 43 -4.89 1.25 -0.47
CA GLY A 43 -3.60 1.93 -0.48
C GLY A 43 -3.17 2.43 0.90
N TRP A 44 -2.68 3.67 0.97
CA TRP A 44 -2.24 4.27 2.22
C TRP A 44 -3.38 4.53 3.22
N GLU A 45 -4.63 4.61 2.75
CA GLU A 45 -5.80 4.72 3.64
C GLU A 45 -5.88 3.51 4.56
N GLY A 46 -5.58 2.30 4.06
CA GLY A 46 -5.59 1.10 4.89
C GLY A 46 -4.61 1.15 6.05
N LEU A 47 -3.41 1.69 5.85
CA LEU A 47 -2.44 1.84 6.94
C LEU A 47 -2.76 3.01 7.87
N THR A 48 -3.62 3.96 7.49
CA THR A 48 -4.06 4.99 8.43
C THR A 48 -5.34 4.60 9.16
N HIS A 49 -6.21 3.80 8.54
CA HIS A 49 -7.56 3.48 9.04
C HIS A 49 -7.72 2.08 9.63
N VAL A 50 -6.73 1.19 9.48
CA VAL A 50 -6.74 -0.12 10.16
C VAL A 50 -7.00 0.07 11.65
N GLN A 51 -8.00 -0.63 12.17
CA GLN A 51 -8.34 -0.53 13.59
C GLN A 51 -7.33 -1.31 14.43
N PRO A 52 -6.83 -0.73 15.53
CA PRO A 52 -6.02 -1.46 16.50
C PRO A 52 -6.80 -2.63 17.11
N GLY A 53 -6.23 -3.83 17.13
CA GLY A 53 -6.90 -5.00 17.69
C GLY A 53 -6.10 -6.30 17.53
N SER A 54 -6.57 -7.38 18.15
CA SER A 54 -5.98 -8.72 18.05
C SER A 54 -6.33 -9.46 16.76
N GLU A 55 -7.43 -9.07 16.13
CA GLU A 55 -7.91 -9.66 14.88
C GLU A 55 -7.49 -8.82 13.67
N LEU A 56 -7.32 -9.48 12.54
CA LEU A 56 -6.98 -8.83 11.29
C LEU A 56 -8.21 -8.03 10.80
N ASP A 57 -8.10 -6.70 10.75
CA ASP A 57 -9.14 -5.82 10.24
C ASP A 57 -9.60 -6.26 8.83
N PRO A 58 -10.83 -6.77 8.67
CA PRO A 58 -11.27 -7.33 7.39
C PRO A 58 -11.56 -6.26 6.33
N GLU A 59 -11.72 -5.00 6.73
CA GLU A 59 -11.96 -3.89 5.80
C GLU A 59 -10.65 -3.45 5.13
N TYR A 60 -9.57 -3.34 5.92
CA TYR A 60 -8.31 -2.77 5.45
C TYR A 60 -7.19 -3.80 5.24
N LEU A 61 -7.34 -5.03 5.73
CA LEU A 61 -6.30 -6.05 5.62
C LEU A 61 -6.86 -7.33 5.03
N ARG A 62 -6.01 -8.01 4.25
CA ARG A 62 -6.34 -9.30 3.62
C ARG A 62 -5.12 -10.18 3.57
N ARG A 63 -5.20 -11.39 4.13
CA ARG A 63 -4.14 -12.40 3.91
C ARG A 63 -4.15 -12.81 2.43
N LEU A 64 -2.98 -12.82 1.81
CA LEU A 64 -2.82 -13.25 0.43
C LEU A 64 -2.10 -14.59 0.39
N ASP A 65 -2.68 -15.53 -0.37
CA ASP A 65 -2.15 -16.87 -0.55
C ASP A 65 -2.35 -17.33 -2.00
N ARG A 66 -1.79 -18.48 -2.35
CA ARG A 66 -1.88 -19.04 -3.71
C ARG A 66 -3.30 -19.37 -4.14
N THR A 67 -4.18 -19.69 -3.20
CA THR A 67 -5.58 -20.02 -3.48
C THR A 67 -6.35 -18.76 -3.86
N ASN A 68 -6.26 -17.72 -3.03
CA ASN A 68 -7.02 -16.49 -3.17
C ASN A 68 -6.42 -15.50 -4.19
N THR A 69 -5.18 -15.72 -4.65
CA THR A 69 -4.54 -14.96 -5.74
C THR A 69 -4.44 -15.74 -7.06
N ARG A 70 -5.01 -16.95 -7.15
CA ARG A 70 -4.83 -17.84 -8.32
C ARG A 70 -5.24 -17.22 -9.66
N ALA A 71 -6.35 -16.49 -9.69
CA ALA A 71 -7.00 -16.04 -10.93
C ALA A 71 -7.03 -14.51 -11.10
N ILE A 72 -6.49 -13.75 -10.14
CA ILE A 72 -6.64 -12.30 -10.09
C ILE A 72 -5.91 -11.59 -11.24
N ASP A 73 -4.85 -12.20 -11.77
CA ASP A 73 -4.08 -11.74 -12.94
C ASP A 73 -4.91 -11.62 -14.22
N ARG A 74 -6.08 -12.28 -14.25
CA ARG A 74 -7.01 -12.25 -15.39
C ARG A 74 -8.00 -11.10 -15.31
N THR A 75 -8.04 -10.36 -14.21
CA THR A 75 -8.97 -9.25 -13.99
C THR A 75 -8.24 -7.92 -13.99
N GLY A 76 -8.90 -6.90 -14.56
CA GLY A 76 -8.42 -5.53 -14.50
C GLY A 76 -8.38 -5.00 -13.05
N GLY A 77 -7.64 -3.92 -12.89
CA GLY A 77 -7.55 -3.19 -11.64
C GLY A 77 -6.73 -3.89 -10.53
N THR A 78 -7.09 -3.62 -9.28
CA THR A 78 -6.49 -4.22 -8.07
C THR A 78 -7.53 -4.86 -7.13
N ILE A 79 -7.29 -6.10 -6.70
CA ILE A 79 -8.10 -6.80 -5.67
C ILE A 79 -7.96 -6.19 -4.28
N LEU A 80 -7.00 -5.29 -4.07
CA LEU A 80 -6.80 -4.57 -2.82
C LEU A 80 -7.53 -3.23 -2.82
N HIS A 81 -8.11 -2.79 -3.94
CA HIS A 81 -8.56 -1.42 -4.13
C HIS A 81 -7.43 -0.39 -3.92
N THR A 82 -7.76 0.88 -4.08
CA THR A 82 -6.78 1.97 -4.01
C THR A 82 -7.43 3.22 -3.44
N SER A 83 -6.62 4.14 -2.95
CA SER A 83 -7.02 5.47 -2.53
C SER A 83 -6.01 6.52 -3.01
N ARG A 84 -6.41 7.80 -2.97
CA ARG A 84 -5.53 8.95 -3.19
C ARG A 84 -5.13 9.57 -1.85
N THR A 85 -4.78 8.73 -0.87
CA THR A 85 -4.37 9.16 0.46
C THR A 85 -2.86 9.39 0.49
N ASN A 86 -2.44 10.54 1.02
CA ASN A 86 -1.04 10.80 1.35
C ASN A 86 -0.94 11.06 2.87
N PRO A 87 -0.44 10.09 3.65
CA PRO A 87 -0.42 10.20 5.11
C PRO A 87 0.39 11.36 5.66
N ALA A 88 1.36 11.91 4.90
CA ALA A 88 2.15 13.06 5.35
C ALA A 88 1.38 14.39 5.30
N LYS A 89 0.23 14.45 4.62
CA LYS A 89 -0.53 15.70 4.39
C LYS A 89 -2.06 15.48 4.38
N MET A 90 -2.57 14.64 5.27
CA MET A 90 -4.01 14.33 5.30
C MET A 90 -4.82 15.52 5.81
N PRO A 91 -5.97 15.85 5.18
CA PRO A 91 -6.90 16.83 5.72
C PRO A 91 -7.67 16.24 6.91
N GLY A 92 -8.14 17.08 7.84
CA GLY A 92 -8.83 16.64 9.05
C GLY A 92 -10.07 15.80 8.77
N LYS A 93 -10.83 16.15 7.72
CA LYS A 93 -12.02 15.40 7.28
C LYS A 93 -11.75 13.96 6.80
N ALA A 94 -10.49 13.64 6.49
CA ALA A 94 -10.08 12.31 6.01
C ALA A 94 -9.35 11.52 7.09
N LEU A 95 -9.32 12.00 8.33
CA LEU A 95 -8.76 11.26 9.45
C LEU A 95 -9.60 10.02 9.77
N PRO A 96 -8.97 8.95 10.28
CA PRO A 96 -9.69 7.76 10.71
C PRO A 96 -10.73 8.12 11.79
N PRO A 97 -11.99 7.66 11.68
CA PRO A 97 -13.03 8.00 12.65
C PRO A 97 -12.74 7.56 14.09
N TRP A 98 -11.94 6.51 14.25
CA TRP A 98 -11.56 5.96 15.55
C TRP A 98 -10.36 6.69 16.18
N LEU A 99 -9.67 7.56 15.44
CA LEU A 99 -8.46 8.23 15.92
C LEU A 99 -8.81 9.27 17.00
N PRO A 100 -8.30 9.13 18.25
CA PRO A 100 -8.60 10.10 19.30
C PRO A 100 -8.12 11.51 18.93
N ALA A 101 -8.93 12.52 19.26
CA ALA A 101 -8.64 13.92 18.92
C ALA A 101 -7.30 14.41 19.49
N GLU A 102 -6.95 13.99 20.71
CA GLU A 102 -5.66 14.31 21.34
C GLU A 102 -4.47 13.76 20.52
N ARG A 103 -4.62 12.52 20.03
CA ARG A 103 -3.61 11.88 19.20
C ARG A 103 -3.51 12.53 17.82
N ALA A 104 -4.63 12.92 17.24
CA ALA A 104 -4.67 13.67 15.98
C ALA A 104 -3.97 15.05 16.14
N ALA A 105 -4.25 15.78 17.22
CA ALA A 105 -3.64 17.08 17.50
C ALA A 105 -2.11 17.00 17.61
N ALA A 106 -1.57 15.93 18.21
CA ALA A 106 -0.13 15.70 18.29
C ALA A 106 0.55 15.49 16.92
N MET A 107 -0.22 15.17 15.88
CA MET A 107 0.25 14.94 14.51
C MET A 107 -0.10 16.10 13.56
N GLN A 108 -0.62 17.22 14.08
CA GLN A 108 -0.99 18.37 13.28
C GLN A 108 0.25 19.15 12.83
N VAL A 109 0.35 19.43 11.53
CA VAL A 109 1.48 20.17 10.91
C VAL A 109 1.05 21.49 10.29
N GLY A 110 -0.26 21.76 10.21
CA GLY A 110 -0.83 23.01 9.71
C GLY A 110 -2.30 23.16 10.08
N GLU A 111 -2.96 24.20 9.59
CA GLU A 111 -4.34 24.57 9.98
C GLU A 111 -5.36 23.43 9.80
N ASP A 112 -5.30 22.70 8.69
CA ASP A 112 -6.13 21.50 8.42
C ASP A 112 -5.27 20.39 7.78
N ARG A 113 -4.07 20.15 8.32
CA ARG A 113 -3.14 19.13 7.80
C ARG A 113 -2.48 18.34 8.91
N PHE A 114 -2.47 17.03 8.73
CA PHE A 114 -1.96 16.06 9.69
C PHE A 114 -0.94 15.14 9.02
N ASP A 115 0.18 14.90 9.71
CA ASP A 115 1.20 13.94 9.33
C ASP A 115 1.03 12.64 10.13
N LEU A 116 0.35 11.67 9.52
CA LEU A 116 0.10 10.35 10.10
C LEU A 116 1.27 9.38 9.86
N THR A 117 2.44 9.85 9.43
CA THR A 117 3.63 8.99 9.29
C THR A 117 3.94 8.19 10.57
N PRO A 118 3.90 8.79 11.79
CA PRO A 118 4.11 8.03 13.03
C PRO A 118 3.08 6.91 13.22
N LEU A 119 1.81 7.16 12.86
CA LEU A 119 0.74 6.17 12.95
C LEU A 119 0.98 5.00 11.97
N VAL A 120 1.34 5.32 10.71
CA VAL A 120 1.65 4.31 9.70
C VAL A 120 2.82 3.43 10.15
N MET A 121 3.89 4.03 10.68
CA MET A 121 5.03 3.26 11.19
C MET A 121 4.64 2.36 12.36
N GLN A 122 3.81 2.85 13.28
CA GLN A 122 3.28 2.03 14.36
C GLN A 122 2.47 0.85 13.82
N HIS A 123 1.55 1.09 12.88
CA HIS A 123 0.74 0.00 12.34
C HIS A 123 1.57 -1.04 11.58
N LEU A 124 2.60 -0.62 10.84
CA LEU A 124 3.54 -1.57 10.23
C LEU A 124 4.22 -2.46 11.28
N TYR A 125 4.64 -1.87 12.41
CA TYR A 125 5.23 -2.58 13.54
C TYR A 125 4.23 -3.53 14.22
N ASP A 126 3.03 -3.05 14.55
CA ASP A 126 1.98 -3.82 15.23
C ASP A 126 1.48 -4.98 14.36
N LEU A 127 1.42 -4.79 13.04
CA LEU A 127 1.12 -5.85 12.07
C LEU A 127 2.29 -6.81 11.84
N GLY A 128 3.47 -6.53 12.40
CA GLY A 128 4.69 -7.33 12.23
C GLY A 128 5.20 -7.36 10.79
N ILE A 129 4.91 -6.32 9.99
CA ILE A 129 5.36 -6.20 8.61
C ILE A 129 6.86 -5.89 8.60
N ASP A 130 7.65 -6.81 8.05
CA ASP A 130 9.11 -6.69 7.99
C ASP A 130 9.56 -5.92 6.74
N ILE A 131 8.82 -6.05 5.64
CA ILE A 131 9.07 -5.35 4.37
C ILE A 131 7.74 -4.92 3.76
N LEU A 132 7.67 -3.68 3.28
CA LEU A 132 6.51 -3.14 2.55
C LEU A 132 6.75 -3.12 1.04
N VAL A 133 5.79 -3.57 0.25
CA VAL A 133 5.76 -3.41 -1.21
C VAL A 133 4.73 -2.33 -1.55
N ALA A 134 5.20 -1.17 -2.00
CA ALA A 134 4.35 -0.05 -2.40
C ALA A 134 4.27 0.05 -3.92
N ILE A 135 3.09 -0.17 -4.50
CA ILE A 135 2.84 -0.08 -5.93
C ILE A 135 2.08 1.20 -6.24
N GLY A 136 2.65 2.10 -7.04
CA GLY A 136 2.17 3.48 -7.04
C GLY A 136 2.74 4.39 -8.12
N GLY A 137 2.06 5.51 -8.34
CA GLY A 137 2.60 6.67 -9.06
C GLY A 137 3.30 7.64 -8.10
N ASP A 138 3.55 8.88 -8.55
CA ASP A 138 4.36 9.86 -7.83
C ASP A 138 3.93 10.08 -6.37
N ASP A 139 2.65 10.37 -6.10
CA ASP A 139 2.17 10.58 -4.72
C ASP A 139 2.43 9.37 -3.80
N THR A 140 2.22 8.17 -4.33
CA THR A 140 2.39 6.93 -3.55
C THR A 140 3.86 6.65 -3.28
N LEU A 141 4.71 6.82 -4.29
CA LEU A 141 6.15 6.58 -4.18
C LEU A 141 6.87 7.67 -3.40
N SER A 142 6.39 8.91 -3.46
CA SER A 142 6.88 10.02 -2.64
C SER A 142 6.65 9.76 -1.16
N PHE A 143 5.49 9.22 -0.77
CA PHE A 143 5.29 8.81 0.63
C PHE A 143 6.12 7.57 1.00
N ALA A 144 6.27 6.61 0.09
CA ALA A 144 7.19 5.48 0.32
C ALA A 144 8.64 5.97 0.56
N ARG A 145 9.10 7.00 -0.15
CA ARG A 145 10.41 7.62 0.09
C ARG A 145 10.54 8.21 1.50
N ILE A 146 9.49 8.82 2.05
CA ILE A 146 9.48 9.32 3.43
C ILE A 146 9.69 8.17 4.41
N LEU A 147 8.98 7.05 4.23
CA LEU A 147 9.13 5.86 5.07
C LEU A 147 10.53 5.23 4.96
N ALA A 148 11.07 5.14 3.73
CA ALA A 148 12.43 4.67 3.50
C ALA A 148 13.47 5.54 4.23
N GLY A 149 13.31 6.87 4.18
CA GLY A 149 14.15 7.82 4.91
C GLY A 149 14.07 7.69 6.44
N LYS A 150 12.99 7.07 6.95
CA LYS A 150 12.81 6.72 8.37
C LYS A 150 13.21 5.28 8.70
N GLY A 151 13.85 4.57 7.76
CA GLY A 151 14.39 3.23 7.97
C GLY A 151 13.41 2.07 7.78
N VAL A 152 12.21 2.33 7.24
CA VAL A 152 11.25 1.25 6.91
C VAL A 152 11.76 0.47 5.69
N PRO A 153 12.02 -0.84 5.78
CA PRO A 153 12.41 -1.64 4.64
C PRO A 153 11.25 -1.74 3.64
N LEU A 154 11.49 -1.35 2.38
CA LEU A 154 10.45 -1.38 1.36
C LEU A 154 10.97 -1.57 -0.06
N VAL A 155 10.07 -2.03 -0.92
CA VAL A 155 10.23 -2.14 -2.37
C VAL A 155 9.19 -1.25 -3.02
N ALA A 156 9.64 -0.31 -3.86
CA ALA A 156 8.78 0.55 -4.66
C ALA A 156 8.59 -0.04 -6.07
N ILE A 157 7.35 -0.11 -6.54
CA ILE A 157 7.01 -0.58 -7.89
C ILE A 157 6.30 0.57 -8.63
N PRO A 158 6.92 1.15 -9.68
CA PRO A 158 6.34 2.26 -10.42
C PRO A 158 5.13 1.84 -11.25
N LYS A 159 4.03 2.57 -11.05
CA LYS A 159 2.72 2.35 -11.65
C LYS A 159 2.09 3.66 -12.09
N THR A 160 1.95 3.82 -13.40
CA THR A 160 1.20 4.90 -14.02
C THR A 160 0.74 4.48 -15.41
N MET A 161 -0.39 5.01 -15.86
CA MET A 161 -0.84 4.83 -17.24
C MET A 161 -0.13 5.79 -18.20
N ASP A 162 0.55 6.82 -17.67
CA ASP A 162 1.14 7.92 -18.45
C ASP A 162 2.66 7.73 -18.68
N ASN A 163 3.26 6.70 -18.06
CA ASN A 163 4.71 6.42 -18.08
C ASN A 163 5.61 7.56 -17.60
N ASP A 164 5.13 8.35 -16.65
CA ASP A 164 5.76 9.53 -16.10
C ASP A 164 6.50 9.30 -14.77
N ALA A 165 6.56 8.05 -14.26
CA ALA A 165 7.31 7.78 -13.04
C ALA A 165 8.82 7.78 -13.31
N PRO A 166 9.61 8.61 -12.61
CA PRO A 166 11.05 8.71 -12.85
C PRO A 166 11.78 7.42 -12.45
N GLY A 167 12.86 7.10 -13.16
CA GLY A 167 13.74 5.95 -12.84
C GLY A 167 13.33 4.63 -13.47
N THR A 168 12.31 4.60 -14.33
CA THR A 168 11.96 3.45 -15.17
C THR A 168 11.65 3.90 -16.59
N GLU A 169 11.97 3.06 -17.59
CA GLU A 169 11.56 3.29 -18.99
C GLU A 169 10.10 2.89 -19.23
N TYR A 170 9.58 1.94 -18.45
CA TYR A 170 8.23 1.39 -18.59
C TYR A 170 7.57 1.16 -17.23
N CYS A 171 6.44 1.81 -17.02
CA CYS A 171 5.59 1.64 -15.85
C CYS A 171 4.56 0.54 -16.04
N ILE A 172 4.19 -0.12 -14.94
CA ILE A 172 3.01 -1.00 -14.94
C ILE A 172 1.78 -0.16 -15.31
N GLY A 173 1.03 -0.63 -16.31
CA GLY A 173 -0.19 0.02 -16.81
C GLY A 173 -0.05 0.68 -18.18
N PHE A 174 1.12 1.26 -18.49
CA PHE A 174 1.32 2.10 -19.68
C PHE A 174 1.03 1.38 -21.01
N SER A 175 1.69 0.25 -21.27
CA SER A 175 1.54 -0.48 -22.54
C SER A 175 0.09 -0.90 -22.82
N SER A 176 -0.63 -1.32 -21.77
CA SER A 176 -2.05 -1.64 -21.85
C SER A 176 -2.91 -0.42 -22.17
N ALA A 177 -2.60 0.75 -21.60
CA ALA A 177 -3.32 1.99 -21.88
C ALA A 177 -3.16 2.39 -23.36
N ILE A 178 -1.93 2.39 -23.88
CA ILE A 178 -1.64 2.69 -25.29
C ILE A 178 -2.36 1.71 -26.24
N THR A 179 -2.35 0.42 -25.92
CA THR A 179 -2.99 -0.60 -26.76
C THR A 179 -4.52 -0.42 -26.84
N ARG A 180 -5.14 0.21 -25.84
CA ARG A 180 -6.59 0.42 -25.73
C ARG A 180 -7.06 1.80 -26.22
N ALA A 181 -6.17 2.79 -26.32
CA ALA A 181 -6.49 4.16 -26.73
C ALA A 181 -6.75 4.33 -28.24
N LYS A 182 -7.12 3.25 -28.94
CA LYS A 182 -7.43 3.26 -30.37
C LYS A 182 -8.77 3.91 -30.67
#